data_AF-A0A0B6WW74-F1
#
_entry.id   AF-A0A0B6WW74-F1
#
_cell.length_a   1.000
_cell.length_b   1.000
_cell.length_c   1.000
_cell.angle_alpha   90.00
_cell.angle_beta   90.00
_cell.angle_gamma   90.00
#
_symmetry.space_group_name_H-M   'P 1'
#
loop_
_entity.id
_entity.type
_entity.pdbx_description
1 polymer ?
#
loop_
_entity_poly.entity_id
_entity_poly.type
_entity_poly.pdbx_seq_one_letter_code
_entity_poly.pdbx_strand_id
1 'polypeptide(L)'
;MRRNRDLIESPGLTSLRRCRNHDLIERVRGGVGLLCGLVALCCIIFAGQGQQKFRLPERRPPLGLGQQAPHLDVPYVPTPPEVVDAMLRLAAVTKDDVVYDLGCGDGRIVIAAAKKYGARGVGVDIDPQRIREANENARKEGVADRVRFVQQDLFQTDIHDATVVTLYLLPDVNMRLRPKLWRELRPGARVVSHAFTMGDWEPEKTIDVNGRMIYLWTIPPKRVGSAGTER
;
A
#
# COMPACT_ATOMS: atom_id res chain seq x y z
N MET A 1 1.72 71.28 27.84
CA MET A 1 3.18 71.18 27.63
C MET A 1 3.41 69.93 26.79
N ARG A 2 3.57 70.02 25.46
CA ARG A 2 4.86 70.11 24.69
C ARG A 2 5.88 69.06 25.17
N ARG A 3 6.51 68.21 24.35
CA ARG A 3 6.73 68.16 22.88
C ARG A 3 7.27 66.75 22.55
N ASN A 4 6.61 66.01 21.66
CA ASN A 4 7.06 65.57 20.32
C ASN A 4 8.36 66.20 19.74
N ARG A 5 9.17 65.35 19.07
CA ARG A 5 9.93 65.59 17.81
C ARG A 5 10.71 64.30 17.43
N ASP A 6 10.36 63.60 16.36
CA ASP A 6 10.62 63.89 14.92
C ASP A 6 12.11 63.71 14.59
N LEU A 7 12.51 62.67 13.83
CA LEU A 7 12.53 62.56 12.35
C LEU A 7 13.67 63.37 11.68
N ILE A 8 14.01 62.93 10.46
CA ILE A 8 14.73 63.64 9.36
C ILE A 8 16.25 63.37 9.28
N GLU A 9 16.92 63.11 8.15
CA GLU A 9 16.69 62.69 6.74
C GLU A 9 18.11 62.53 6.10
N SER A 10 18.36 61.52 5.24
CA SER A 10 18.67 61.60 3.77
C SER A 10 20.08 62.09 3.36
N PRO A 11 20.53 62.02 2.08
CA PRO A 11 20.25 61.12 0.93
C PRO A 11 21.56 60.62 0.24
N GLY A 12 21.43 59.74 -0.76
CA GLY A 12 22.56 59.22 -1.57
C GLY A 12 22.97 60.10 -2.76
N LEU A 13 24.02 59.68 -3.50
CA LEU A 13 24.09 59.57 -4.97
C LEU A 13 25.53 59.26 -5.47
N THR A 14 25.61 58.38 -6.49
CA THR A 14 26.55 58.37 -7.64
C THR A 14 28.08 58.45 -7.43
N SER A 15 28.82 57.44 -7.89
CA SER A 15 29.32 57.38 -9.28
C SER A 15 30.50 56.41 -9.46
N LEU A 16 30.52 55.83 -10.66
CA LEU A 16 31.56 55.01 -11.30
C LEU A 16 33.02 55.31 -10.91
N ARG A 17 33.84 54.24 -10.80
CA ARG A 17 34.98 54.02 -11.73
C ARG A 17 35.63 52.63 -11.61
N ARG A 18 36.04 52.16 -12.78
CA ARG A 18 36.80 50.97 -13.15
C ARG A 18 38.27 51.07 -12.71
N CYS A 19 38.83 50.01 -12.12
CA CYS A 19 40.26 49.65 -12.15
C CYS A 19 40.31 48.11 -12.13
N ARG A 20 40.40 47.40 -13.27
CA ARG A 20 41.59 47.01 -14.05
C ARG A 20 42.64 46.20 -13.26
N ASN A 21 42.82 44.96 -13.73
CA ASN A 21 43.81 43.93 -13.37
C ASN A 21 45.25 44.46 -13.29
N HIS A 22 46.04 43.97 -12.32
CA HIS A 22 47.33 43.29 -12.56
C HIS A 22 47.93 42.76 -11.25
N ASP A 23 48.36 41.50 -11.30
CA ASP A 23 49.45 40.85 -10.57
C ASP A 23 49.49 40.80 -9.03
N LEU A 24 49.28 39.58 -8.51
CA LEU A 24 50.36 38.94 -7.75
C LEU A 24 50.31 37.41 -7.94
N ILE A 25 50.87 36.97 -9.06
CA ILE A 25 51.44 35.63 -9.21
C ILE A 25 52.80 35.67 -8.50
N GLU A 26 53.01 34.87 -7.47
CA GLU A 26 54.20 34.02 -7.27
C GLU A 26 54.23 33.42 -5.85
N ARG A 27 54.71 32.16 -5.79
CA ARG A 27 55.12 31.39 -4.60
C ARG A 27 54.13 30.43 -3.92
N VAL A 28 53.47 29.57 -4.71
CA VAL A 28 53.48 28.13 -4.39
C VAL A 28 53.65 27.33 -5.69
N ARG A 29 54.89 27.30 -6.20
CA ARG A 29 55.37 26.24 -7.10
C ARG A 29 55.98 25.16 -6.21
N GLY A 30 55.33 24.01 -6.13
CA GLY A 30 55.85 22.82 -5.46
C GLY A 30 54.76 21.78 -5.27
N GLY A 31 54.50 20.97 -6.30
CA GLY A 31 53.60 19.81 -6.20
C GLY A 31 52.53 19.75 -7.30
N VAL A 32 52.94 19.80 -8.57
CA VAL A 32 52.11 19.30 -9.66
C VAL A 32 52.13 17.78 -9.58
N GLY A 33 50.95 17.17 -9.57
CA GLY A 33 50.77 15.80 -10.04
C GLY A 33 49.93 14.93 -9.12
N LEU A 34 48.81 14.47 -9.66
CA LEU A 34 48.16 13.21 -9.30
C LEU A 34 47.07 13.24 -8.20
N LEU A 35 45.94 13.93 -8.43
CA LEU A 35 44.62 13.40 -8.00
C LEU A 35 43.39 14.16 -8.58
N CYS A 36 43.32 14.40 -9.89
CA CYS A 36 42.12 15.01 -10.51
C CYS A 36 41.11 13.98 -11.09
N GLY A 37 41.11 12.73 -10.59
CA GLY A 37 40.42 11.61 -11.22
C GLY A 37 39.31 10.93 -10.42
N LEU A 38 38.69 11.57 -9.41
CA LEU A 38 37.74 10.84 -8.54
C LEU A 38 36.50 11.61 -8.03
N VAL A 39 36.16 12.75 -8.62
CA VAL A 39 34.92 13.48 -8.24
C VAL A 39 33.81 13.39 -9.33
N ALA A 40 34.08 12.77 -10.48
CA ALA A 40 33.12 12.63 -11.57
C ALA A 40 32.42 11.24 -11.65
N LEU A 41 32.37 10.49 -10.54
CA LEU A 41 31.71 9.17 -10.50
C LEU A 41 30.74 9.00 -9.32
N CYS A 42 30.12 10.08 -8.83
CA CYS A 42 29.10 9.98 -7.78
C CYS A 42 27.70 10.47 -8.19
N CYS A 43 27.51 10.92 -9.44
CA CYS A 43 26.23 11.43 -9.93
C CYS A 43 25.39 10.46 -10.79
N ILE A 44 25.81 9.20 -10.96
CA ILE A 44 25.13 8.26 -11.88
C ILE A 44 24.32 7.15 -11.17
N ILE A 45 24.41 6.99 -9.84
CA ILE A 45 23.80 5.82 -9.16
C ILE A 45 22.40 6.08 -8.56
N PHE A 46 21.84 7.29 -8.68
CA PHE A 46 20.53 7.64 -8.07
C PHE A 46 19.36 7.83 -9.06
N ALA A 47 19.38 7.14 -10.20
CA ALA A 47 18.26 7.16 -11.16
C ALA A 47 17.87 5.73 -11.59
N GLY A 48 17.42 4.87 -10.67
CA GLY A 48 17.09 3.50 -11.06
C GLY A 48 16.23 2.65 -10.12
N GLN A 49 15.69 3.18 -9.02
CA GLN A 49 14.87 2.38 -8.09
C GLN A 49 13.48 3.00 -7.97
N GLY A 50 12.54 2.56 -8.80
CA GLY A 50 11.19 3.12 -8.74
C GLY A 50 10.15 2.57 -9.71
N GLN A 51 10.32 1.36 -10.25
CA GLN A 51 9.26 0.64 -10.97
C GLN A 51 9.49 -0.87 -10.81
N GLN A 52 9.25 -1.43 -9.62
CA GLN A 52 8.96 -2.86 -9.56
C GLN A 52 7.62 -3.06 -10.27
N LYS A 53 7.68 -3.48 -11.54
CA LYS A 53 6.49 -3.88 -12.30
C LYS A 53 5.78 -4.96 -11.50
N PHE A 54 4.65 -4.60 -10.93
CA PHE A 54 3.68 -5.55 -10.40
C PHE A 54 3.29 -6.48 -11.54
N ARG A 55 3.86 -7.68 -11.53
CA ARG A 55 3.52 -8.72 -12.49
C ARG A 55 2.32 -9.44 -11.91
N LEU A 56 1.13 -9.12 -12.42
CA LEU A 56 -0.06 -9.93 -12.16
C LEU A 56 0.30 -11.40 -12.44
N PRO A 57 0.07 -12.32 -11.50
CA PRO A 57 0.38 -13.73 -11.74
C PRO A 57 -0.40 -14.21 -12.98
N GLU A 58 0.24 -15.04 -13.80
CA GLU A 58 -0.30 -15.51 -15.07
C GLU A 58 -1.72 -16.07 -14.90
N ARG A 59 -2.61 -15.72 -15.84
CA ARG A 59 -3.96 -16.26 -15.90
C ARG A 59 -3.86 -17.76 -16.19
N ARG A 60 -4.19 -18.61 -15.21
CA ARG A 60 -4.35 -20.05 -15.47
C ARG A 60 -5.59 -20.27 -16.34
N PRO A 61 -5.58 -21.23 -17.26
CA PRO A 61 -6.76 -21.57 -18.05
C PRO A 61 -7.90 -22.04 -17.12
N PRO A 62 -9.17 -21.82 -17.51
CA PRO A 62 -10.31 -22.26 -16.71
C PRO A 62 -10.28 -23.78 -16.54
N LEU A 63 -10.58 -24.25 -15.33
CA LEU A 63 -10.71 -25.68 -15.02
C LEU A 63 -11.78 -26.31 -15.92
N GLY A 64 -11.47 -27.49 -16.46
CA GLY A 64 -12.30 -28.20 -17.43
C GLY A 64 -13.68 -28.59 -16.90
N LEU A 65 -14.64 -28.65 -17.82
CA LEU A 65 -16.03 -29.09 -17.61
C LEU A 65 -16.04 -30.51 -17.03
N GLY A 66 -16.38 -30.65 -15.75
CA GLY A 66 -16.45 -31.94 -15.06
C GLY A 66 -16.30 -31.88 -13.54
N GLN A 67 -15.97 -30.73 -12.96
CA GLN A 67 -15.89 -30.58 -11.51
C GLN A 67 -17.28 -30.29 -10.92
N GLN A 68 -17.68 -31.11 -9.94
CA GLN A 68 -18.84 -30.86 -9.09
C GLN A 68 -18.76 -29.43 -8.52
N ALA A 69 -19.90 -28.75 -8.40
CA ALA A 69 -19.94 -27.41 -7.83
C ALA A 69 -19.22 -27.42 -6.46
N PRO A 70 -18.28 -26.48 -6.22
CA PRO A 70 -17.49 -26.50 -5.00
C PRO A 70 -18.40 -26.37 -3.77
N HIS A 71 -18.07 -27.10 -2.71
CA HIS A 71 -18.71 -26.91 -1.41
C HIS A 71 -18.40 -25.49 -0.91
N LEU A 72 -19.45 -24.70 -0.69
CA LEU A 72 -19.32 -23.33 -0.20
C LEU A 72 -19.37 -23.34 1.33
N ASP A 73 -18.23 -23.04 1.96
CA ASP A 73 -18.15 -22.94 3.43
C ASP A 73 -18.91 -21.71 3.98
N VAL A 74 -19.20 -20.71 3.13
CA VAL A 74 -19.83 -19.44 3.51
C VAL A 74 -20.92 -19.07 2.48
N PRO A 75 -22.16 -18.73 2.90
CA PRO A 75 -23.19 -18.25 1.98
C PRO A 75 -22.86 -16.86 1.45
N TYR A 76 -23.23 -16.57 0.20
CA TYR A 76 -23.05 -15.24 -0.37
C TYR A 76 -24.02 -14.23 0.25
N VAL A 77 -23.50 -13.35 1.09
CA VAL A 77 -24.18 -12.15 1.60
C VAL A 77 -23.26 -10.96 1.35
N PRO A 78 -23.67 -9.99 0.51
CA PRO A 78 -22.80 -8.89 0.18
C PRO A 78 -22.65 -7.84 1.30
N THR A 79 -21.45 -7.28 1.46
CA THR A 79 -21.22 -6.11 2.33
C THR A 79 -21.87 -4.85 1.75
N PRO A 80 -22.70 -4.10 2.52
CA PRO A 80 -23.31 -2.85 2.04
C PRO A 80 -22.27 -1.79 1.63
N PRO A 81 -22.55 -0.93 0.63
CA PRO A 81 -21.58 0.05 0.13
C PRO A 81 -20.97 0.97 1.19
N GLU A 82 -21.77 1.44 2.15
CA GLU A 82 -21.33 2.29 3.25
C GLU A 82 -20.37 1.58 4.20
N VAL A 83 -20.53 0.26 4.38
CA VAL A 83 -19.64 -0.59 5.17
C VAL A 83 -18.35 -0.83 4.39
N VAL A 84 -18.42 -1.10 3.08
CA VAL A 84 -17.24 -1.21 2.22
C VAL A 84 -16.39 0.07 2.31
N ASP A 85 -17.02 1.23 2.21
CA ASP A 85 -16.33 2.51 2.32
C ASP A 85 -15.66 2.71 3.68
N ALA A 86 -16.35 2.34 4.75
CA ALA A 86 -15.81 2.41 6.09
C ALA A 86 -14.66 1.43 6.31
N MET A 87 -14.73 0.21 5.77
CA MET A 87 -13.63 -0.77 5.81
C MET A 87 -12.37 -0.21 5.16
N LEU A 88 -12.48 0.30 3.92
CA LEU A 88 -11.34 0.84 3.17
C LEU A 88 -10.76 2.09 3.84
N ARG A 89 -11.61 2.95 4.40
CA ARG A 89 -11.19 4.14 5.14
C ARG A 89 -10.51 3.78 6.46
N LEU A 90 -11.03 2.80 7.19
CA LEU A 90 -10.46 2.34 8.46
C LEU A 90 -9.07 1.73 8.25
N ALA A 91 -8.88 0.98 7.17
CA ALA A 91 -7.57 0.51 6.73
C ALA A 91 -6.65 1.62 6.18
N ALA A 92 -7.14 2.86 6.03
CA ALA A 92 -6.39 3.94 5.39
C ALA A 92 -5.80 3.51 4.03
N VAL A 93 -6.64 2.89 3.18
CA VAL A 93 -6.23 2.43 1.85
C VAL A 93 -5.76 3.62 1.00
N THR A 94 -4.67 3.41 0.27
CA THR A 94 -4.06 4.40 -0.64
C THR A 94 -3.80 3.78 -2.02
N LYS A 95 -3.37 4.60 -2.98
CA LYS A 95 -2.96 4.14 -4.32
C LYS A 95 -1.79 3.16 -4.33
N ASP A 96 -0.97 3.17 -3.27
CA ASP A 96 0.23 2.34 -3.16
C ASP A 96 -0.10 0.94 -2.62
N ASP A 97 -1.36 0.73 -2.19
CA ASP A 97 -1.83 -0.53 -1.65
C ASP A 97 -2.17 -1.59 -2.71
N VAL A 98 -2.02 -2.84 -2.28
CA VAL A 98 -2.56 -4.02 -2.95
C VAL A 98 -3.57 -4.66 -1.99
N VAL A 99 -4.85 -4.45 -2.30
CA VAL A 99 -5.97 -4.93 -1.48
C VAL A 99 -6.36 -6.33 -1.93
N TYR A 100 -6.32 -7.28 -1.00
CA TYR A 100 -6.83 -8.63 -1.20
C TYR A 100 -8.16 -8.80 -0.50
N ASP A 101 -9.16 -9.33 -1.20
CA ASP A 101 -10.46 -9.66 -0.63
C ASP A 101 -10.69 -11.18 -0.74
N LEU A 102 -10.74 -11.84 0.41
CA LEU A 102 -10.81 -13.30 0.51
C LEU A 102 -12.28 -13.71 0.72
N GLY A 103 -12.89 -14.29 -0.32
CA GLY A 103 -14.35 -14.42 -0.44
C GLY A 103 -14.97 -13.19 -1.10
N CYS A 104 -14.44 -12.77 -2.26
CA CYS A 104 -14.74 -11.46 -2.82
C CYS A 104 -16.14 -11.29 -3.41
N GLY A 105 -16.87 -12.40 -3.65
CA GLY A 105 -18.21 -12.35 -4.21
C GLY A 105 -18.26 -11.58 -5.53
N ASP A 106 -19.10 -10.55 -5.61
CA ASP A 106 -19.25 -9.70 -6.80
C ASP A 106 -18.12 -8.67 -7.00
N GLY A 107 -17.06 -8.75 -6.20
CA GLY A 107 -15.84 -7.96 -6.32
C GLY A 107 -15.93 -6.52 -5.79
N ARG A 108 -17.05 -6.14 -5.16
CA ARG A 108 -17.33 -4.76 -4.77
C ARG A 108 -16.24 -4.08 -3.95
N ILE A 109 -15.55 -4.81 -3.06
CA ILE A 109 -14.55 -4.21 -2.16
C ILE A 109 -13.30 -3.80 -2.94
N VAL A 110 -12.72 -4.72 -3.71
CA VAL A 110 -11.53 -4.42 -4.52
C VAL A 110 -11.83 -3.46 -5.67
N ILE A 111 -13.04 -3.49 -6.22
CA ILE A 111 -13.51 -2.51 -7.21
C ILE A 111 -13.59 -1.11 -6.58
N ALA A 112 -14.19 -0.98 -5.39
CA ALA A 112 -14.27 0.29 -4.67
C ALA A 112 -12.87 0.80 -4.29
N ALA A 113 -11.97 -0.09 -3.87
CA ALA A 113 -10.58 0.24 -3.57
C ALA A 113 -9.85 0.84 -4.80
N ALA A 114 -9.98 0.18 -5.96
CA ALA A 114 -9.39 0.66 -7.19
C ALA A 114 -10.02 1.99 -7.66
N LYS A 115 -11.34 2.09 -7.64
CA LYS A 115 -12.09 3.27 -8.13
C LYS A 115 -11.87 4.52 -7.27
N LYS A 116 -11.90 4.38 -5.94
CA LYS A 116 -11.85 5.54 -5.01
C LYS A 116 -10.44 5.92 -4.61
N TYR A 117 -9.54 4.95 -4.45
CA TYR A 117 -8.20 5.18 -3.91
C TYR A 117 -7.09 4.96 -4.94
N GLY A 118 -7.40 4.44 -6.13
CA GLY A 118 -6.40 4.08 -7.12
C GLY A 118 -5.57 2.86 -6.72
N ALA A 119 -5.99 2.09 -5.71
CA ALA A 119 -5.28 0.90 -5.28
C ALA A 119 -5.30 -0.21 -6.36
N ARG A 120 -4.42 -1.19 -6.22
CA ARG A 120 -4.52 -2.46 -6.94
C ARG A 120 -5.35 -3.43 -6.12
N GLY A 121 -6.04 -4.36 -6.79
CA GLY A 121 -6.95 -5.29 -6.14
C GLY A 121 -6.80 -6.74 -6.60
N VAL A 122 -6.89 -7.69 -5.67
CA VAL A 122 -7.04 -9.11 -5.97
C VAL A 122 -8.25 -9.66 -5.21
N GLY A 123 -9.30 -10.03 -5.93
CA GLY A 123 -10.46 -10.72 -5.37
C GLY A 123 -10.32 -12.23 -5.55
N VAL A 124 -10.59 -12.98 -4.50
CA VAL A 124 -10.52 -14.45 -4.49
C VAL A 124 -11.88 -15.00 -4.11
N ASP A 125 -12.43 -15.90 -4.92
CA ASP A 125 -13.67 -16.60 -4.60
C ASP A 125 -13.61 -18.02 -5.17
N ILE A 126 -14.25 -18.98 -4.51
CA ILE A 126 -14.28 -20.36 -5.01
C ILE A 126 -15.38 -20.54 -6.08
N ASP A 127 -16.43 -19.72 -6.04
CA ASP A 127 -17.57 -19.80 -6.94
C ASP A 127 -17.22 -19.16 -8.31
N PRO A 128 -17.18 -19.94 -9.40
CA PRO A 128 -16.90 -19.41 -10.73
C PRO A 128 -17.94 -18.39 -11.21
N GLN A 129 -19.19 -18.44 -10.71
CA GLN A 129 -20.21 -17.46 -11.04
C GLN A 129 -19.87 -16.09 -10.43
N ARG A 130 -19.46 -16.05 -9.16
CA ARG A 130 -19.00 -14.82 -8.49
C ARG A 130 -17.82 -14.20 -9.21
N ILE A 131 -16.85 -15.02 -9.62
CA ILE A 131 -15.70 -14.54 -10.42
C ILE A 131 -16.13 -13.95 -11.77
N ARG A 132 -17.10 -14.55 -12.47
CA ARG A 132 -17.62 -13.98 -13.72
C ARG A 132 -18.28 -12.61 -13.47
N GLU A 133 -19.18 -12.54 -12.49
CA GLU A 133 -19.89 -11.31 -12.11
C GLU A 133 -18.91 -10.20 -11.69
N ALA A 134 -17.90 -10.53 -10.87
CA ALA A 134 -16.89 -9.58 -10.43
C ALA A 134 -16.06 -9.02 -11.58
N ASN A 135 -15.67 -9.86 -12.55
CA ASN A 135 -14.99 -9.41 -13.76
C ASN A 135 -15.89 -8.51 -14.62
N GLU A 136 -17.19 -8.78 -14.73
CA GLU A 136 -18.12 -7.90 -15.44
C GLU A 136 -18.27 -6.56 -14.73
N ASN A 137 -18.42 -6.56 -13.41
CA ASN A 137 -18.53 -5.36 -12.60
C ASN A 137 -17.28 -4.49 -12.72
N ALA A 138 -16.08 -5.06 -12.66
CA ALA A 138 -14.85 -4.29 -12.84
C ALA A 138 -14.73 -3.65 -14.22
N ARG A 139 -15.24 -4.31 -15.27
CA ARG A 139 -15.30 -3.71 -16.62
C ARG A 139 -16.32 -2.57 -16.68
N LYS A 140 -17.53 -2.77 -16.13
CA LYS A 140 -18.58 -1.75 -16.06
C LYS A 140 -18.11 -0.50 -15.30
N GLU A 141 -17.35 -0.70 -14.24
CA GLU A 141 -16.79 0.36 -13.40
C GLU A 141 -15.48 0.96 -13.94
N GLY A 142 -14.94 0.43 -15.05
CA GLY A 142 -13.75 0.97 -15.71
C GLY A 142 -12.43 0.76 -14.95
N VAL A 143 -12.34 -0.28 -14.10
CA VAL A 143 -11.16 -0.56 -13.25
C VAL A 143 -10.51 -1.92 -13.51
N ALA A 144 -10.88 -2.58 -14.61
CA ALA A 144 -10.42 -3.93 -14.95
C ALA A 144 -8.89 -4.06 -15.18
N ASP A 145 -8.19 -2.94 -15.38
CA ASP A 145 -6.73 -2.86 -15.48
C ASP A 145 -6.03 -2.87 -14.10
N ARG A 146 -6.76 -2.57 -13.02
CA ARG A 146 -6.22 -2.49 -11.65
C ARG A 146 -6.60 -3.66 -10.76
N VAL A 147 -7.63 -4.42 -11.14
CA VAL A 147 -8.14 -5.53 -10.35
C VAL A 147 -8.02 -6.86 -11.09
N ARG A 148 -7.77 -7.94 -10.33
CA ARG A 148 -7.78 -9.31 -10.82
C ARG A 148 -8.68 -10.17 -9.94
N PHE A 149 -9.52 -10.99 -10.55
CA PHE A 149 -10.32 -11.98 -9.84
C PHE A 149 -9.78 -13.39 -10.12
N VAL A 150 -9.63 -14.19 -9.07
CA VAL A 150 -9.05 -15.52 -9.12
C VAL A 150 -10.05 -16.52 -8.54
N GLN A 151 -10.41 -17.51 -9.35
CA GLN A 151 -11.18 -18.65 -8.87
C GLN A 151 -10.26 -19.60 -8.09
N GLN A 152 -10.27 -19.55 -6.76
CA GLN A 152 -9.40 -20.36 -5.93
C GLN A 152 -9.92 -20.45 -4.50
N ASP A 153 -9.52 -21.51 -3.79
CA ASP A 153 -9.67 -21.58 -2.33
C ASP A 153 -8.80 -20.50 -1.66
N LEU A 154 -9.42 -19.67 -0.83
CA LEU A 154 -8.76 -18.63 -0.05
C LEU A 154 -7.65 -19.18 0.87
N PHE A 155 -7.81 -20.41 1.39
CA PHE A 155 -6.80 -21.03 2.24
C PHE A 155 -5.53 -21.40 1.48
N GLN A 156 -5.67 -21.67 0.17
CA GLN A 156 -4.58 -22.03 -0.73
C GLN A 156 -4.02 -20.84 -1.51
N THR A 157 -4.63 -19.67 -1.42
CA THR A 157 -4.23 -18.49 -2.20
C THR A 157 -2.99 -17.82 -1.62
N ASP A 158 -2.00 -17.51 -2.45
CA ASP A 158 -0.83 -16.75 -2.03
C ASP A 158 -1.20 -15.26 -1.81
N ILE A 159 -0.97 -14.78 -0.58
CA ILE A 159 -1.28 -13.41 -0.15
C ILE A 159 -0.03 -12.60 0.25
N HIS A 160 1.19 -13.06 -0.04
CA HIS A 160 2.41 -12.36 0.38
C HIS A 160 2.53 -10.93 -0.16
N ASP A 161 1.93 -10.64 -1.31
CA ASP A 161 1.94 -9.31 -1.92
C ASP A 161 0.97 -8.31 -1.26
N ALA A 162 -0.03 -8.80 -0.51
CA ALA A 162 -1.06 -7.97 0.07
C ALA A 162 -0.50 -6.95 1.08
N THR A 163 -0.98 -5.71 1.00
CA THR A 163 -0.75 -4.67 2.02
C THR A 163 -1.99 -4.41 2.87
N VAL A 164 -3.17 -4.79 2.36
CA VAL A 164 -4.45 -4.81 3.05
C VAL A 164 -5.17 -6.10 2.69
N VAL A 165 -5.74 -6.78 3.69
CA VAL A 165 -6.66 -7.91 3.49
C VAL A 165 -8.03 -7.54 4.05
N THR A 166 -9.09 -7.73 3.26
CA THR A 166 -10.48 -7.55 3.67
C THR A 166 -11.20 -8.88 3.79
N LEU A 167 -12.09 -8.99 4.78
CA LEU A 167 -12.79 -10.22 5.12
C LEU A 167 -14.25 -9.95 5.46
N TYR A 168 -15.16 -10.69 4.83
CA TYR A 168 -16.53 -10.88 5.33
C TYR A 168 -16.91 -12.36 5.15
N LEU A 169 -16.61 -13.16 6.18
CA LEU A 169 -16.67 -14.63 6.14
C LEU A 169 -17.57 -15.16 7.27
N LEU A 170 -17.07 -16.08 8.09
CA LEU A 170 -17.68 -16.59 9.31
C LEU A 170 -16.62 -16.68 10.43
N PRO A 171 -17.02 -16.71 11.72
CA PRO A 171 -16.07 -16.78 12.83
C PRO A 171 -15.04 -17.92 12.70
N ASP A 172 -15.50 -19.15 12.42
CA ASP A 172 -14.60 -20.31 12.32
C ASP A 172 -13.64 -20.21 11.13
N VAL A 173 -14.08 -19.58 10.03
CA VAL A 173 -13.25 -19.34 8.85
C VAL A 173 -12.17 -18.31 9.18
N ASN A 174 -12.50 -17.22 9.88
CA ASN A 174 -11.52 -16.24 10.36
C ASN A 174 -10.46 -16.91 11.26
N MET A 175 -10.88 -17.80 12.17
CA MET A 175 -9.96 -18.51 13.06
C MET A 175 -9.01 -19.44 12.30
N ARG A 176 -9.52 -20.19 11.31
CA ARG A 176 -8.69 -21.03 10.42
C ARG A 176 -7.74 -20.21 9.55
N LEU A 177 -8.15 -19.01 9.16
CA LEU A 177 -7.37 -18.13 8.29
C LEU A 177 -6.26 -17.39 9.04
N ARG A 178 -6.47 -17.10 10.33
CA ARG A 178 -5.53 -16.32 11.14
C ARG A 178 -4.08 -16.81 11.06
N PRO A 179 -3.74 -18.10 11.22
CA PRO A 179 -2.35 -18.57 11.09
C PRO A 179 -1.73 -18.26 9.72
N LYS A 180 -2.54 -18.30 8.64
CA LYS A 180 -2.10 -17.95 7.28
C LYS A 180 -1.77 -16.46 7.18
N LEU A 181 -2.63 -15.60 7.72
CA LEU A 181 -2.41 -14.14 7.74
C LEU A 181 -1.09 -13.79 8.43
N TRP A 182 -0.83 -14.37 9.60
CA TRP A 182 0.41 -14.16 10.35
C TRP A 182 1.67 -14.68 9.64
N ARG A 183 1.54 -15.80 8.91
CA ARG A 183 2.67 -16.40 8.20
C ARG A 183 3.06 -15.62 6.95
N GLU A 184 2.06 -15.25 6.14
CA GLU A 184 2.26 -14.81 4.76
C GLU A 184 2.27 -13.27 4.62
N LEU A 185 1.56 -12.55 5.48
CA LEU A 185 1.56 -11.09 5.41
C LEU A 185 2.84 -10.49 6.00
N ARG A 186 3.29 -9.38 5.42
CA ARG A 186 4.42 -8.60 5.96
C ARG A 186 3.99 -7.82 7.20
N PRO A 187 4.91 -7.57 8.16
CA PRO A 187 4.67 -6.61 9.22
C PRO A 187 4.17 -5.27 8.67
N GLY A 188 3.18 -4.68 9.33
CA GLY A 188 2.52 -3.45 8.88
C GLY A 188 1.37 -3.66 7.88
N ALA A 189 1.18 -4.87 7.33
CA ALA A 189 -0.02 -5.17 6.55
C ALA A 189 -1.26 -5.07 7.46
N ARG A 190 -2.34 -4.51 6.92
CA ARG A 190 -3.59 -4.32 7.67
C ARG A 190 -4.60 -5.39 7.31
N VAL A 191 -5.35 -5.86 8.30
CA VAL A 191 -6.45 -6.79 8.11
C VAL A 191 -7.73 -6.11 8.60
N VAL A 192 -8.76 -6.08 7.75
CA VAL A 192 -10.07 -5.49 8.09
C VAL A 192 -11.14 -6.56 7.94
N SER A 193 -11.94 -6.76 8.98
CA SER A 193 -13.04 -7.72 8.95
C SER A 193 -14.37 -7.06 9.25
N HIS A 194 -15.40 -7.45 8.50
CA HIS A 194 -16.79 -7.10 8.72
C HIS A 194 -17.46 -8.17 9.60
N ALA A 195 -18.14 -7.74 10.65
CA ALA A 195 -18.94 -8.49 11.61
C ALA A 195 -18.21 -9.46 12.55
N PHE A 196 -17.09 -10.07 12.12
CA PHE A 196 -16.45 -11.16 12.86
C PHE A 196 -15.03 -10.82 13.32
N THR A 197 -14.70 -11.24 14.54
CA THR A 197 -13.36 -11.05 15.14
C THR A 197 -12.41 -12.19 14.77
N MET A 198 -11.22 -12.20 15.36
CA MET A 198 -10.20 -13.25 15.19
C MET A 198 -9.82 -13.91 16.51
N GLY A 199 -10.79 -14.15 17.39
CA GLY A 199 -10.59 -14.80 18.68
C GLY A 199 -9.75 -13.94 19.62
N ASP A 200 -8.68 -14.52 20.19
CA ASP A 200 -7.76 -13.87 21.12
C ASP A 200 -6.80 -12.84 20.47
N TRP A 201 -6.88 -12.64 19.15
CA TRP A 201 -6.19 -11.52 18.51
C TRP A 201 -7.09 -10.29 18.57
N GLU A 202 -6.84 -9.44 19.57
CA GLU A 202 -7.63 -8.22 19.80
C GLU A 202 -7.45 -7.18 18.69
N PRO A 203 -8.53 -6.54 18.20
CA PRO A 203 -8.45 -5.50 17.19
C PRO A 203 -7.84 -4.21 17.74
N GLU A 204 -7.07 -3.52 16.91
CA GLU A 204 -6.53 -2.18 17.21
C GLU A 204 -7.61 -1.11 17.15
N LYS A 205 -8.59 -1.28 16.25
CA LYS A 205 -9.73 -0.37 16.12
C LYS A 205 -11.00 -1.17 15.83
N THR A 206 -12.09 -0.68 16.39
CA THR A 206 -13.43 -1.19 16.18
C THR A 206 -14.36 -0.01 15.92
N ILE A 207 -15.16 -0.09 14.87
CA ILE A 207 -16.20 0.90 14.55
C ILE A 207 -17.53 0.22 14.27
N ASP A 208 -18.63 0.92 14.53
CA ASP A 208 -19.98 0.51 14.15
C ASP A 208 -20.48 1.37 12.99
N VAL A 209 -20.94 0.71 11.93
CA VAL A 209 -21.61 1.33 10.79
C VAL A 209 -23.02 0.74 10.66
N ASN A 210 -24.02 1.44 11.19
CA ASN A 210 -25.44 1.04 11.12
C ASN A 210 -25.69 -0.36 11.70
N GLY A 211 -25.15 -0.65 12.89
CA GLY A 211 -25.27 -1.93 13.57
C GLY A 211 -24.34 -3.02 13.01
N ARG A 212 -23.34 -2.64 12.19
CA ARG A 212 -22.37 -3.57 11.60
C ARG A 212 -20.98 -3.21 12.06
N MET A 213 -20.40 -4.12 12.85
CA MET A 213 -19.07 -3.94 13.40
C MET A 213 -18.01 -4.14 12.32
N ILE A 214 -17.01 -3.27 12.32
CA ILE A 214 -15.81 -3.39 11.49
C ILE A 214 -14.60 -3.36 12.42
N TYR A 215 -13.71 -4.32 12.22
CA TYR A 215 -12.52 -4.51 13.04
C TYR A 215 -11.26 -4.34 12.19
N LEU A 216 -10.23 -3.72 12.75
CA LEU A 216 -8.93 -3.52 12.14
C LEU A 216 -7.83 -4.12 13.01
N TRP A 217 -6.91 -4.84 12.37
CA TRP A 217 -5.64 -5.28 12.95
C TRP A 217 -4.48 -4.89 12.04
N THR A 218 -3.29 -4.78 12.62
CA THR A 218 -2.03 -4.68 11.88
C THR A 218 -1.16 -5.90 12.20
N ILE A 219 -0.51 -6.47 11.19
CA ILE A 219 0.43 -7.58 11.38
C ILE A 219 1.65 -7.06 12.15
N PRO A 220 1.98 -7.65 13.31
CA PRO A 220 3.06 -7.14 14.14
C PRO A 220 4.44 -7.46 13.53
N PRO A 221 5.52 -6.80 14.01
CA PRO A 221 6.88 -7.18 13.68
C PRO A 221 7.14 -8.65 14.02
N LYS A 222 7.78 -9.39 13.10
CA LYS A 222 8.27 -10.74 13.39
C LYS A 222 9.34 -10.60 14.48
N ARG A 223 9.18 -11.28 15.62
CA ARG A 223 10.20 -11.30 16.66
C ARG A 223 11.46 -11.90 16.05
N VAL A 224 12.54 -11.12 15.99
CA VAL A 224 13.86 -11.66 15.67
C VAL A 224 14.22 -12.56 16.83
N GLY A 225 14.31 -13.86 16.59
CA GLY A 225 14.75 -14.81 17.61
C GLY A 225 16.11 -14.36 18.12
N SER A 226 16.22 -14.15 19.44
CA SER A 226 17.52 -14.06 20.10
C SER A 226 18.27 -15.34 19.78
N ALA A 227 19.28 -15.26 18.92
CA ALA A 227 20.24 -16.33 18.73
C ALA A 227 20.76 -16.70 20.13
N GLY A 228 20.58 -17.96 20.51
CA GLY A 228 20.97 -18.47 21.81
C GLY A 228 22.44 -18.13 22.09
N THR A 229 22.67 -17.39 23.16
CA THR A 229 23.97 -17.43 23.84
C THR A 229 23.91 -18.65 24.74
N GLU A 230 24.23 -19.82 24.19
CA GLU A 230 24.66 -20.96 24.99
C GLU A 230 26.02 -20.60 25.59
N ARG A 231 26.12 -20.67 26.92
CA ARG A 231 27.37 -20.81 27.67
C ARG A 231 27.24 -22.03 28.56
#